data_AF-A0A419IZR0-F1
#
_entry.id   AF-A0A419IZR0-F1
#
_cell.length_a   1.000
_cell.length_b   1.000
_cell.length_c   1.000
_cell.angle_alpha   90.00
_cell.angle_beta   90.00
_cell.angle_gamma   90.00
#
_symmetry.space_group_name_H-M   'P 1'
#
loop_
_entity.id
_entity.type
_entity.pdbx_description
1 polymer ?
#
loop_
_entity_poly.entity_id
_entity_poly.type
_entity_poly.pdbx_seq_one_letter_code
_entity_poly.pdbx_strand_id
1 'polypeptide(L)'
;MSVSRITESPGPQPLTDSQQKTAPTGFSKVLDDTVPGMDKSKAGNADKAPLIEIGRISKETPTVSHMLINHPEYANKCWDVVYSSENRSKQFTKMREGTIVTLKPGSNELLWESEHSAPDNKVISGASAPAQGTIRDKAIVIGTIIRDHPTVSHLFEAHPDFDRRFWDIINAPVNSSKDYKALRPGTRIELNPATMELSFINNSPETTIIQSANHTRHVPDAGSEDNNYVSLADAVKPYMGTPYNQIDCYGLVVRGLMNQGIQYNGHGGLRERLENQAARDGRPGNAYFSGEGLVEQAGIKVYSKSIKNISNPDSTADEIYSELMPLLREGMILSFSTPTRGHTGVVSQQDSEWTYINSGVIDHDISRGTVSKRVGEEVLKAEVNNWCVLAAGRREPLMVTIGQIDRNKLLGSVRLKEII
;
A
#
# COMPACT_ATOMS: atom_id res chain seq x y z
N MET A 1 59.80 26.37 2.76
CA MET A 1 60.80 25.37 2.32
C MET A 1 60.34 24.01 2.79
N SER A 2 60.71 22.96 2.03
CA SER A 2 60.27 21.55 2.12
C SER A 2 59.03 21.22 1.30
N VAL A 3 59.32 20.83 0.05
CA VAL A 3 58.45 20.28 -0.98
C VAL A 3 58.79 18.79 -1.07
N SER A 4 57.80 17.91 -1.00
CA SER A 4 57.96 16.48 -1.33
C SER A 4 57.09 16.14 -2.53
N ARG A 5 57.78 15.79 -3.62
CA ARG A 5 57.25 15.26 -4.88
C ARG A 5 56.83 13.80 -4.69
N ILE A 6 55.72 13.39 -5.30
CA ILE A 6 55.48 11.99 -5.66
C ILE A 6 55.06 11.94 -7.13
N THR A 7 55.70 11.02 -7.83
CA THR A 7 55.79 10.79 -9.28
C THR A 7 54.61 9.99 -9.83
N GLU A 8 54.18 10.35 -11.04
CA GLU A 8 53.28 9.60 -11.92
C GLU A 8 54.01 8.41 -12.59
N SER A 9 53.27 7.33 -12.88
CA SER A 9 53.57 6.39 -13.98
C SER A 9 52.38 5.48 -14.32
N PRO A 10 52.33 4.92 -15.55
CA PRO A 10 51.12 4.88 -16.37
C PRO A 10 50.44 3.51 -16.47
N GLY A 11 49.18 3.52 -16.94
CA GLY A 11 48.36 2.32 -17.16
C GLY A 11 48.70 1.54 -18.45
N PRO A 12 48.05 0.37 -18.66
CA PRO A 12 48.11 -0.35 -19.92
C PRO A 12 46.77 -0.36 -20.70
N GLN A 13 46.88 -0.26 -22.02
CA GLN A 13 45.82 -0.46 -23.01
C GLN A 13 45.50 -1.96 -23.26
N PRO A 14 44.34 -2.28 -23.85
CA PRO A 14 43.88 -3.66 -24.04
C PRO A 14 44.28 -4.26 -25.41
N LEU A 15 44.39 -5.59 -25.43
CA LEU A 15 44.63 -6.42 -26.62
C LEU A 15 43.35 -7.15 -27.07
N THR A 16 43.29 -7.31 -28.39
CA THR A 16 42.32 -7.79 -29.37
C THR A 16 41.78 -9.24 -29.25
N ASP A 17 40.51 -9.39 -29.65
CA ASP A 17 39.86 -10.35 -30.57
C ASP A 17 40.10 -11.89 -30.55
N SER A 18 38.97 -12.59 -30.72
CA SER A 18 38.72 -13.74 -31.63
C SER A 18 38.34 -15.12 -31.04
N GLN A 19 37.09 -15.46 -31.38
CA GLN A 19 36.37 -16.73 -31.51
C GLN A 19 37.13 -18.03 -31.88
N GLN A 20 36.63 -19.16 -31.35
CA GLN A 20 36.45 -20.49 -32.01
C GLN A 20 35.68 -21.40 -31.02
N LYS A 21 34.43 -21.83 -31.22
CA LYS A 21 33.79 -22.73 -32.22
C LYS A 21 34.25 -24.19 -32.12
N THR A 22 33.39 -25.05 -31.55
CA THR A 22 33.39 -26.51 -31.79
C THR A 22 31.96 -26.99 -32.10
N ALA A 23 31.87 -27.74 -33.19
CA ALA A 23 30.65 -28.16 -33.88
C ALA A 23 30.06 -29.49 -33.37
N PRO A 24 28.82 -29.84 -33.77
CA PRO A 24 28.27 -31.19 -33.64
C PRO A 24 28.21 -31.93 -34.98
N THR A 25 28.49 -33.23 -34.96
CA THR A 25 28.17 -34.26 -35.98
C THR A 25 28.16 -35.61 -35.27
N GLY A 26 27.37 -36.65 -35.54
CA GLY A 26 26.17 -36.94 -36.31
C GLY A 26 25.33 -37.91 -35.43
N PHE A 27 24.28 -38.63 -35.82
CA PHE A 27 23.90 -39.26 -37.08
C PHE A 27 22.39 -39.58 -36.97
N SER A 28 21.69 -39.54 -38.09
CA SER A 28 20.24 -39.69 -38.24
C SER A 28 19.74 -41.15 -38.14
N LYS A 29 18.40 -41.24 -38.01
CA LYS A 29 17.48 -42.20 -38.65
C LYS A 29 17.35 -43.61 -38.06
N VAL A 30 16.13 -43.94 -37.61
CA VAL A 30 15.27 -45.09 -38.03
C VAL A 30 13.82 -44.68 -37.65
N LEU A 31 12.98 -44.16 -38.57
CA LEU A 31 12.06 -44.79 -39.53
C LEU A 31 10.62 -45.01 -39.00
N ASP A 32 9.69 -44.37 -39.71
CA ASP A 32 8.25 -44.57 -39.73
C ASP A 32 7.83 -46.00 -40.07
N ASP A 33 6.67 -46.44 -39.56
CA ASP A 33 5.52 -46.86 -40.38
C ASP A 33 4.51 -47.67 -39.55
N THR A 34 3.28 -47.16 -39.37
CA THR A 34 2.01 -47.83 -39.77
C THR A 34 0.76 -46.99 -39.41
N VAL A 35 -0.08 -46.74 -40.41
CA VAL A 35 -1.39 -46.02 -40.41
C VAL A 35 -2.48 -47.13 -40.59
N PRO A 36 -3.74 -47.09 -40.06
CA PRO A 36 -4.68 -46.00 -40.35
C PRO A 36 -5.83 -45.67 -39.36
N GLY A 37 -6.24 -44.39 -39.40
CA GLY A 37 -7.64 -43.98 -39.52
C GLY A 37 -8.49 -43.80 -38.26
N MET A 38 -8.77 -42.54 -37.88
CA MET A 38 -10.11 -42.13 -37.43
C MET A 38 -10.21 -40.60 -37.33
N ASP A 39 -11.13 -40.02 -38.11
CA ASP A 39 -11.53 -38.60 -38.06
C ASP A 39 -12.09 -38.21 -36.69
N LYS A 40 -11.58 -37.11 -36.12
CA LYS A 40 -12.30 -36.26 -35.15
C LYS A 40 -11.98 -34.79 -35.39
N SER A 41 -12.53 -34.23 -36.45
CA SER A 41 -12.70 -32.78 -36.58
C SER A 41 -13.88 -32.31 -35.74
N LYS A 42 -13.61 -31.75 -34.54
CA LYS A 42 -14.31 -30.60 -33.92
C LYS A 42 -13.79 -30.35 -32.48
N ALA A 43 -12.74 -29.55 -32.39
CA ALA A 43 -12.47 -28.69 -31.24
C ALA A 43 -11.53 -27.58 -31.74
N GLY A 44 -12.09 -26.39 -31.99
CA GLY A 44 -11.34 -25.23 -32.47
C GLY A 44 -11.69 -23.98 -31.68
N ASN A 45 -10.64 -23.36 -31.14
CA ASN A 45 -10.50 -21.97 -30.71
C ASN A 45 -11.42 -21.41 -29.62
N ALA A 46 -10.96 -21.52 -28.37
CA ALA A 46 -11.30 -20.60 -27.29
C ALA A 46 -10.03 -19.87 -26.84
N ASP A 47 -9.42 -19.05 -27.71
CA ASP A 47 -8.26 -18.24 -27.30
C ASP A 47 -8.06 -17.00 -28.18
N LYS A 48 -8.99 -16.03 -28.05
CA LYS A 48 -8.86 -14.63 -28.52
C LYS A 48 -10.10 -13.83 -28.11
N ALA A 49 -10.28 -13.58 -26.82
CA ALA A 49 -11.19 -12.51 -26.41
C ALA A 49 -10.62 -11.17 -26.92
N PRO A 50 -11.44 -10.27 -27.52
CA PRO A 50 -10.97 -8.99 -28.01
C PRO A 50 -10.43 -8.13 -26.85
N LEU A 51 -9.27 -7.48 -27.06
CA LEU A 51 -8.74 -6.51 -26.10
C LEU A 51 -9.68 -5.30 -26.02
N ILE A 52 -9.89 -4.79 -24.81
CA ILE A 52 -10.72 -3.60 -24.57
C ILE A 52 -9.80 -2.39 -24.54
N GLU A 53 -10.02 -1.41 -25.42
CA GLU A 53 -9.28 -0.15 -25.35
C GLU A 53 -9.79 0.69 -24.18
N ILE A 54 -8.91 0.98 -23.22
CA ILE A 54 -9.21 1.81 -22.04
C ILE A 54 -9.06 3.29 -22.38
N GLY A 55 -8.15 3.62 -23.29
CA GLY A 55 -7.96 4.97 -23.80
C GLY A 55 -6.53 5.23 -24.26
N ARG A 56 -6.21 6.51 -24.45
CA ARG A 56 -4.90 6.99 -24.89
C ARG A 56 -4.34 7.98 -23.88
N ILE A 57 -3.04 7.89 -23.59
CA ILE A 57 -2.34 8.90 -22.78
C ILE A 57 -2.35 10.22 -23.55
N SER A 58 -2.91 11.27 -22.96
CA SER A 58 -2.90 12.63 -23.50
C SER A 58 -2.65 13.66 -22.39
N LYS A 59 -2.66 14.95 -22.73
CA LYS A 59 -2.61 16.02 -21.71
C LYS A 59 -3.84 16.01 -20.79
N GLU A 60 -4.99 15.62 -21.32
CA GLU A 60 -6.27 15.52 -20.61
C GLU A 60 -6.40 14.20 -19.82
N THR A 61 -5.76 13.12 -20.28
CA THR A 61 -5.70 11.81 -19.61
C THR A 61 -4.24 11.38 -19.38
N PRO A 62 -3.53 12.00 -18.42
CA PRO A 62 -2.07 11.86 -18.31
C PRO A 62 -1.60 10.52 -17.72
N THR A 63 -2.52 9.71 -17.16
CA THR A 63 -2.16 8.47 -16.45
C THR A 63 -3.15 7.34 -16.71
N VAL A 64 -2.72 6.10 -16.53
CA VAL A 64 -3.59 4.91 -16.65
C VAL A 64 -4.73 4.92 -15.62
N SER A 65 -4.45 5.37 -14.40
CA SER A 65 -5.49 5.52 -13.37
C SER A 65 -6.52 6.58 -13.75
N HIS A 66 -6.11 7.70 -14.37
CA HIS A 66 -7.06 8.69 -14.90
C HIS A 66 -7.98 8.08 -15.97
N MET A 67 -7.46 7.24 -16.87
CA MET A 67 -8.29 6.59 -17.89
C MET A 67 -9.27 5.58 -17.28
N LEU A 68 -8.80 4.75 -16.35
CA LEU A 68 -9.64 3.76 -15.68
C LEU A 68 -10.73 4.39 -14.81
N ILE A 69 -10.42 5.45 -14.06
CA ILE A 69 -11.40 6.18 -13.21
C ILE A 69 -12.52 6.79 -14.05
N ASN A 70 -12.21 7.26 -15.26
CA ASN A 70 -13.19 7.85 -16.16
C ASN A 70 -13.87 6.82 -17.08
N HIS A 71 -13.46 5.54 -17.03
CA HIS A 71 -14.03 4.51 -17.87
C HIS A 71 -15.35 3.99 -17.27
N PRO A 72 -16.47 3.98 -18.04
CA PRO A 72 -17.81 3.63 -17.51
C PRO A 72 -17.87 2.28 -16.79
N GLU A 73 -17.16 1.29 -17.30
CA GLU A 73 -17.19 -0.09 -16.76
C GLU A 73 -16.10 -0.39 -15.72
N TYR A 74 -15.03 0.41 -15.66
CA TYR A 74 -13.83 0.11 -14.86
C TYR A 74 -13.53 1.16 -13.78
N ALA A 75 -14.32 2.25 -13.69
CA ALA A 75 -14.16 3.32 -12.71
C ALA A 75 -14.04 2.79 -11.26
N ASN A 76 -14.93 1.87 -10.89
CA ASN A 76 -14.97 1.27 -9.55
C ASN A 76 -13.92 0.16 -9.34
N LYS A 77 -13.21 -0.27 -10.38
CA LYS A 77 -12.16 -1.30 -10.36
C LYS A 77 -10.78 -0.74 -10.69
N CYS A 78 -10.64 0.58 -10.79
CA CYS A 78 -9.39 1.21 -11.22
C CYS A 78 -8.18 0.68 -10.44
N TRP A 79 -8.27 0.71 -9.10
CA TRP A 79 -7.16 0.29 -8.26
C TRP A 79 -6.97 -1.22 -8.25
N ASP A 80 -8.04 -2.01 -8.33
CA ASP A 80 -7.97 -3.47 -8.47
C ASP A 80 -7.21 -3.89 -9.74
N VAL A 81 -7.46 -3.17 -10.84
CA VAL A 81 -6.79 -3.38 -12.12
C VAL A 81 -5.33 -2.91 -12.04
N VAL A 82 -5.06 -1.69 -11.57
CA VAL A 82 -3.68 -1.14 -11.51
C VAL A 82 -2.77 -1.96 -10.58
N TYR A 83 -3.30 -2.48 -9.47
CA TYR A 83 -2.54 -3.25 -8.48
C TYR A 83 -2.67 -4.76 -8.63
N SER A 84 -3.25 -5.24 -9.74
CA SER A 84 -3.34 -6.67 -10.03
C SER A 84 -1.95 -7.31 -10.15
N SER A 85 -1.85 -8.63 -9.96
CA SER A 85 -0.58 -9.37 -10.07
C SER A 85 0.12 -9.18 -11.41
N GLU A 86 -0.66 -9.05 -12.46
CA GLU A 86 -0.26 -8.87 -13.86
C GLU A 86 0.24 -7.45 -14.14
N ASN A 87 -0.10 -6.49 -13.27
CA ASN A 87 0.08 -5.06 -13.51
C ASN A 87 1.01 -4.37 -12.49
N ARG A 88 1.14 -4.91 -11.27
CA ARG A 88 1.88 -4.29 -10.15
C ARG A 88 3.36 -4.00 -10.42
N SER A 89 3.98 -4.74 -11.35
CA SER A 89 5.39 -4.57 -11.73
C SER A 89 5.59 -3.62 -12.92
N LYS A 90 4.51 -3.17 -13.56
CA LYS A 90 4.60 -2.38 -14.79
C LYS A 90 4.84 -0.89 -14.48
N GLN A 91 5.64 -0.24 -15.32
CA GLN A 91 6.08 1.14 -15.11
C GLN A 91 5.14 2.14 -15.80
N PHE A 92 3.96 2.37 -15.22
CA PHE A 92 2.96 3.31 -15.75
C PHE A 92 3.46 4.75 -15.89
N THR A 93 4.47 5.15 -15.12
CA THR A 93 5.03 6.51 -15.10
C THR A 93 5.89 6.85 -16.31
N LYS A 94 6.23 5.87 -17.16
CA LYS A 94 7.10 6.06 -18.34
C LYS A 94 6.34 6.08 -19.67
N MET A 95 5.01 6.10 -19.63
CA MET A 95 4.18 6.08 -20.83
C MET A 95 4.21 7.45 -21.51
N ARG A 96 4.39 7.47 -22.84
CA ARG A 96 4.47 8.71 -23.63
C ARG A 96 3.08 9.18 -24.04
N GLU A 97 2.93 10.48 -24.28
CA GLU A 97 1.74 11.04 -24.93
C GLU A 97 1.48 10.29 -26.25
N GLY A 98 0.22 9.90 -26.48
CA GLY A 98 -0.19 9.09 -27.61
C GLY A 98 -0.21 7.57 -27.36
N THR A 99 0.30 7.06 -26.24
CA THR A 99 0.31 5.61 -25.94
C THR A 99 -1.11 5.08 -25.74
N ILE A 100 -1.50 4.04 -26.49
CA ILE A 100 -2.79 3.35 -26.32
C ILE A 100 -2.67 2.33 -25.20
N VAL A 101 -3.65 2.32 -24.30
CA VAL A 101 -3.74 1.38 -23.20
C VAL A 101 -4.95 0.47 -23.42
N THR A 102 -4.68 -0.82 -23.45
CA THR A 102 -5.70 -1.85 -23.62
C THR A 102 -5.75 -2.75 -22.39
N LEU A 103 -6.90 -3.32 -22.10
CA LEU A 103 -7.14 -4.26 -21.02
C LEU A 103 -7.51 -5.60 -21.62
N LYS A 104 -6.84 -6.67 -21.16
CA LYS A 104 -7.17 -8.03 -21.54
C LYS A 104 -8.31 -8.57 -20.66
N PRO A 105 -9.51 -8.83 -21.21
CA PRO A 105 -10.65 -9.30 -20.43
C PRO A 105 -10.33 -10.61 -19.68
N GLY A 106 -10.86 -10.75 -18.46
CA GLY A 106 -10.66 -11.92 -17.61
C GLY A 106 -9.39 -11.86 -16.75
N SER A 107 -8.27 -11.43 -17.31
CA SER A 107 -7.01 -11.26 -16.55
C SER A 107 -6.84 -9.89 -15.91
N ASN A 108 -7.61 -8.89 -16.36
CA ASN A 108 -7.40 -7.47 -16.05
C ASN A 108 -5.98 -6.97 -16.37
N GLU A 109 -5.23 -7.66 -17.22
CA GLU A 109 -3.88 -7.25 -17.60
C GLU A 109 -3.94 -6.01 -18.50
N LEU A 110 -3.22 -4.95 -18.11
CA LEU A 110 -3.06 -3.74 -18.90
C LEU A 110 -1.88 -3.90 -19.87
N LEU A 111 -2.12 -3.68 -21.15
CA LEU A 111 -1.15 -3.80 -22.22
C LEU A 111 -1.02 -2.46 -22.96
N TRP A 112 0.20 -2.08 -23.25
CA TRP A 112 0.51 -0.94 -24.11
C TRP A 112 1.75 -1.24 -24.93
N GLU A 113 1.76 -0.82 -26.19
CA GLU A 113 2.92 -1.01 -27.05
C GLU A 113 4.06 -0.10 -26.61
N SER A 114 5.17 -0.70 -26.19
CA SER A 114 6.47 -0.05 -26.15
C SER A 114 7.04 0.01 -27.58
N GLU A 115 7.18 1.22 -28.13
CA GLU A 115 7.88 1.63 -29.36
C GLU A 115 8.38 0.53 -30.32
N HIS A 116 7.68 0.39 -31.44
CA HIS A 116 8.20 0.16 -32.80
C HIS A 116 9.53 -0.63 -32.91
N SER A 117 9.40 -1.94 -33.15
CA SER A 117 10.28 -2.65 -34.08
C SER A 117 9.38 -3.46 -35.02
N ALA A 118 9.40 -3.07 -36.31
CA ALA A 118 8.77 -3.80 -37.40
C ALA A 118 9.51 -5.15 -37.64
N PRO A 119 8.91 -6.08 -38.41
CA PRO A 119 8.98 -7.50 -38.12
C PRO A 119 10.22 -8.16 -38.71
N ASP A 120 10.90 -8.98 -37.92
CA ASP A 120 11.77 -10.01 -38.47
C ASP A 120 11.18 -11.40 -38.21
N ASN A 121 10.89 -12.07 -39.32
CA ASN A 121 10.43 -13.44 -39.42
C ASN A 121 11.53 -14.40 -38.93
N LYS A 122 11.28 -15.17 -37.85
CA LYS A 122 11.41 -16.65 -37.86
C LYS A 122 11.04 -17.33 -36.54
N VAL A 123 9.96 -18.11 -36.62
CA VAL A 123 9.81 -19.53 -36.26
C VAL A 123 10.30 -20.02 -34.89
N ILE A 124 9.31 -20.29 -34.03
CA ILE A 124 9.01 -21.52 -33.26
C ILE A 124 10.19 -22.38 -32.76
N SER A 125 10.33 -22.44 -31.44
CA SER A 125 10.49 -23.64 -30.60
C SER A 125 10.35 -23.15 -29.15
N GLY A 126 9.48 -23.66 -28.26
CA GLY A 126 9.19 -25.05 -27.97
C GLY A 126 9.97 -25.47 -26.73
N ALA A 127 9.25 -25.98 -25.70
CA ALA A 127 9.69 -26.47 -24.37
C ALA A 127 9.55 -25.44 -23.22
N SER A 128 8.91 -25.68 -22.08
CA SER A 128 8.23 -26.86 -21.56
C SER A 128 7.22 -26.42 -20.50
N ALA A 129 6.02 -26.99 -20.54
CA ALA A 129 5.06 -26.93 -19.46
C ALA A 129 5.57 -27.74 -18.26
N PRO A 130 5.51 -27.22 -17.01
CA PRO A 130 5.32 -28.09 -15.88
C PRO A 130 3.85 -28.54 -15.91
N ALA A 131 3.64 -29.83 -15.74
CA ALA A 131 2.33 -30.47 -15.74
C ALA A 131 1.35 -29.71 -14.82
N GLN A 132 0.34 -29.07 -15.41
CA GLN A 132 -0.86 -28.66 -14.70
C GLN A 132 -1.61 -29.93 -14.32
N GLY A 133 -1.33 -30.40 -13.11
CA GLY A 133 -2.29 -31.20 -12.36
C GLY A 133 -3.59 -30.41 -12.28
N THR A 134 -4.70 -31.07 -12.56
CA THR A 134 -6.06 -30.57 -12.37
C THR A 134 -6.18 -30.07 -10.93
N ILE A 135 -6.05 -28.76 -10.70
CA ILE A 135 -6.31 -28.14 -9.39
C ILE A 135 -7.81 -28.19 -9.21
N ARG A 136 -8.26 -29.29 -8.59
CA ARG A 136 -9.59 -29.44 -8.01
C ARG A 136 -9.88 -28.24 -7.13
N ASP A 137 -11.17 -27.89 -7.00
CA ASP A 137 -11.81 -26.93 -6.09
C ASP A 137 -11.48 -27.17 -4.60
N LYS A 138 -10.20 -27.24 -4.27
CA LYS A 138 -9.72 -27.56 -2.93
C LYS A 138 -9.48 -26.23 -2.24
N ALA A 139 -10.32 -25.94 -1.26
CA ALA A 139 -10.18 -24.76 -0.43
C ALA A 139 -8.75 -24.67 0.13
N ILE A 140 -8.18 -23.48 0.05
CA ILE A 140 -6.84 -23.18 0.55
C ILE A 140 -6.97 -22.95 2.05
N VAL A 141 -6.25 -23.72 2.85
CA VAL A 141 -6.26 -23.55 4.30
C VAL A 141 -5.40 -22.35 4.65
N ILE A 142 -6.02 -21.29 5.13
CA ILE A 142 -5.31 -20.07 5.54
C ILE A 142 -4.66 -20.28 6.91
N GLY A 143 -5.34 -21.02 7.79
CA GLY A 143 -4.79 -21.40 9.08
C GLY A 143 -5.88 -21.74 10.10
N THR A 144 -5.51 -21.79 11.38
CA THR A 144 -6.45 -22.01 12.48
C THR A 144 -6.28 -20.88 13.49
N ILE A 145 -7.39 -20.31 13.93
CA ILE A 145 -7.40 -19.28 14.97
C ILE A 145 -6.79 -19.88 16.23
N ILE A 146 -5.66 -19.34 16.66
CA ILE A 146 -4.94 -19.74 17.86
C ILE A 146 -4.53 -18.47 18.61
N ARG A 147 -3.99 -18.63 19.83
CA ARG A 147 -3.61 -17.48 20.66
C ARG A 147 -2.64 -16.52 19.96
N ASP A 148 -1.69 -17.05 19.19
CA ASP A 148 -0.67 -16.27 18.50
C ASP A 148 -1.16 -15.68 17.17
N HIS A 149 -2.27 -16.19 16.63
CA HIS A 149 -2.94 -15.67 15.44
C HIS A 149 -4.46 -15.59 15.68
N PRO A 150 -4.91 -14.59 16.47
CA PRO A 150 -6.26 -14.58 17.02
C PRO A 150 -7.35 -14.15 16.03
N THR A 151 -6.99 -13.68 14.83
CA THR A 151 -7.94 -13.20 13.82
C THR A 151 -7.62 -13.75 12.43
N VAL A 152 -8.61 -13.69 11.54
CA VAL A 152 -8.42 -14.05 10.12
C VAL A 152 -7.32 -13.23 9.47
N SER A 153 -7.23 -11.93 9.78
CA SER A 153 -6.17 -11.05 9.26
C SER A 153 -4.78 -11.51 9.72
N HIS A 154 -4.59 -11.90 10.99
CA HIS A 154 -3.31 -12.43 11.47
C HIS A 154 -2.91 -13.73 10.77
N LEU A 155 -3.88 -14.61 10.45
CA LEU A 155 -3.61 -15.83 9.70
C LEU A 155 -3.14 -15.54 8.27
N PHE A 156 -3.77 -14.55 7.62
CA PHE A 156 -3.35 -14.11 6.29
C PHE A 156 -1.98 -13.43 6.29
N GLU A 157 -1.67 -12.61 7.29
CA GLU A 157 -0.36 -11.97 7.45
C GLU A 157 0.78 -12.98 7.65
N ALA A 158 0.49 -14.08 8.36
CA ALA A 158 1.44 -15.17 8.56
C ALA A 158 1.54 -16.13 7.35
N HIS A 159 0.64 -16.04 6.38
CA HIS A 159 0.60 -16.96 5.25
C HIS A 159 1.50 -16.47 4.10
N PRO A 160 2.50 -17.26 3.66
CA PRO A 160 3.51 -16.81 2.70
C PRO A 160 2.94 -16.43 1.31
N ASP A 161 1.82 -17.05 0.92
CA ASP A 161 1.21 -16.84 -0.39
C ASP A 161 0.19 -15.68 -0.46
N PHE A 162 -0.17 -15.07 0.68
CA PHE A 162 -1.19 -14.01 0.75
C PHE A 162 -0.62 -12.72 1.34
N ASP A 163 0.44 -12.18 0.71
CA ASP A 163 0.97 -10.88 1.12
C ASP A 163 0.03 -9.72 0.76
N ARG A 164 -0.11 -8.79 1.72
CA ARG A 164 -0.59 -7.38 1.65
C ARG A 164 -1.94 -7.08 1.00
N ARG A 165 -2.66 -8.08 0.51
CA ARG A 165 -3.97 -7.95 -0.15
C ARG A 165 -5.09 -8.73 0.53
N PHE A 166 -4.84 -9.28 1.71
CA PHE A 166 -5.87 -10.02 2.45
C PHE A 166 -7.03 -9.14 2.91
N TRP A 167 -6.83 -7.81 3.03
CA TRP A 167 -7.94 -6.88 3.29
C TRP A 167 -8.93 -6.81 2.14
N ASP A 168 -8.50 -7.02 0.88
CA ASP A 168 -9.41 -7.09 -0.26
C ASP A 168 -10.30 -8.33 -0.15
N ILE A 169 -9.74 -9.44 0.37
CA ILE A 169 -10.46 -10.69 0.61
C ILE A 169 -11.43 -10.53 1.79
N ILE A 170 -10.96 -10.03 2.93
CA ILE A 170 -11.77 -9.87 4.14
C ILE A 170 -12.94 -8.89 3.91
N ASN A 171 -12.69 -7.81 3.16
CA ASN A 171 -13.69 -6.77 2.89
C ASN A 171 -14.51 -7.02 1.62
N ALA A 172 -14.23 -8.08 0.85
CA ALA A 172 -15.02 -8.43 -0.33
C ALA A 172 -16.50 -8.57 0.05
N PRO A 173 -17.47 -8.17 -0.80
CA PRO A 173 -18.90 -8.26 -0.49
C PRO A 173 -19.37 -9.65 -0.05
N VAL A 174 -18.74 -10.72 -0.56
CA VAL A 174 -19.02 -12.11 -0.18
C VAL A 174 -18.57 -12.47 1.24
N ASN A 175 -17.62 -11.70 1.79
CA ASN A 175 -16.97 -11.92 3.08
C ASN A 175 -17.29 -10.84 4.13
N SER A 176 -17.76 -9.66 3.71
CA SER A 176 -17.93 -8.49 4.58
C SER A 176 -19.05 -8.64 5.61
N SER A 177 -20.02 -9.52 5.35
CA SER A 177 -21.14 -9.82 6.26
C SER A 177 -20.87 -11.00 7.21
N LYS A 178 -19.69 -11.65 7.11
CA LYS A 178 -19.35 -12.79 7.97
C LYS A 178 -19.01 -12.33 9.39
N ASP A 179 -19.38 -13.14 10.38
CA ASP A 179 -19.16 -12.80 11.79
C ASP A 179 -17.73 -13.17 12.25
N TYR A 180 -16.79 -12.28 11.97
CA TYR A 180 -15.39 -12.43 12.41
C TYR A 180 -15.21 -12.35 13.92
N LYS A 181 -16.18 -11.78 14.67
CA LYS A 181 -16.08 -11.60 16.12
C LYS A 181 -16.46 -12.85 16.89
N ALA A 182 -17.26 -13.75 16.29
CA ALA A 182 -17.65 -15.01 16.89
C ALA A 182 -16.63 -16.15 16.73
N LEU A 183 -15.49 -15.90 16.06
CA LEU A 183 -14.43 -16.89 15.86
C LEU A 183 -13.76 -17.24 17.19
N ARG A 184 -13.59 -18.54 17.46
CA ARG A 184 -12.98 -19.04 18.69
C ARG A 184 -11.62 -19.70 18.38
N PRO A 185 -10.71 -19.79 19.37
CA PRO A 185 -9.53 -20.63 19.22
C PRO A 185 -9.92 -22.06 18.80
N GLY A 186 -9.26 -22.59 17.77
CA GLY A 186 -9.60 -23.86 17.13
C GLY A 186 -10.44 -23.74 15.85
N THR A 187 -11.00 -22.57 15.53
CA THR A 187 -11.70 -22.36 14.25
C THR A 187 -10.70 -22.34 13.08
N ARG A 188 -10.87 -23.26 12.14
CA ARG A 188 -10.06 -23.34 10.91
C ARG A 188 -10.65 -22.43 9.84
N ILE A 189 -9.79 -21.66 9.18
CA ILE A 189 -10.16 -20.70 8.16
C ILE A 189 -9.66 -21.22 6.81
N GLU A 190 -10.58 -21.29 5.85
CA GLU A 190 -10.29 -21.71 4.49
C GLU A 190 -10.77 -20.66 3.49
N LEU A 191 -10.02 -20.49 2.40
CA LEU A 191 -10.36 -19.63 1.28
C LEU A 191 -10.73 -20.50 0.08
N ASN A 192 -11.90 -20.28 -0.49
CA ASN A 192 -12.23 -20.82 -1.80
C ASN A 192 -11.56 -19.94 -2.88
N PRO A 193 -10.56 -20.44 -3.64
CA PRO A 193 -9.85 -19.62 -4.62
C PRO A 193 -10.72 -19.23 -5.82
N ALA A 194 -11.83 -19.92 -6.09
CA ALA A 194 -12.72 -19.63 -7.21
C ALA A 194 -13.70 -18.47 -6.90
N THR A 195 -14.18 -18.40 -5.65
CA THR A 195 -15.15 -17.36 -5.22
C THR A 195 -14.53 -16.29 -4.34
N MET A 196 -13.28 -16.50 -3.91
CA MET A 196 -12.60 -15.74 -2.85
C MET A 196 -13.37 -15.73 -1.53
N GLU A 197 -14.29 -16.66 -1.32
CA GLU A 197 -15.10 -16.73 -0.12
C GLU A 197 -14.36 -17.44 1.02
N LEU A 198 -14.46 -16.88 2.22
CA LEU A 198 -13.92 -17.43 3.46
C LEU A 198 -14.90 -18.40 4.13
N SER A 199 -14.43 -19.56 4.54
CA SER A 199 -15.20 -20.54 5.31
C SER A 199 -14.61 -20.70 6.71
N PHE A 200 -15.48 -20.70 7.72
CA PHE A 200 -15.11 -20.83 9.13
C PHE A 200 -15.54 -22.21 9.64
N ILE A 201 -14.58 -23.10 9.82
CA ILE A 201 -14.82 -24.49 10.21
C ILE A 201 -14.46 -24.66 11.69
N ASN A 202 -15.49 -24.78 12.53
CA ASN A 202 -15.31 -25.05 13.94
C ASN A 202 -15.02 -26.55 14.14
N ASN A 203 -13.74 -26.91 14.17
CA ASN A 203 -13.35 -28.21 14.68
C ASN A 203 -13.49 -28.15 16.20
N SER A 204 -14.59 -28.64 16.76
CA SER A 204 -14.61 -28.98 18.19
C SER A 204 -13.66 -30.16 18.38
N PRO A 205 -12.55 -30.03 19.11
CA PRO A 205 -11.82 -31.20 19.55
C PRO A 205 -12.58 -31.74 20.76
N GLU A 206 -13.14 -32.94 20.62
CA GLU A 206 -13.33 -33.80 21.78
C GLU A 206 -11.99 -33.92 22.52
N THR A 207 -12.01 -33.51 23.78
CA THR A 207 -11.19 -33.92 24.92
C THR A 207 -9.93 -34.75 24.61
N THR A 208 -8.73 -34.18 24.81
CA THR A 208 -7.59 -34.97 25.33
C THR A 208 -6.70 -34.11 26.22
N ILE A 209 -6.76 -34.45 27.51
CA ILE A 209 -5.86 -34.03 28.59
C ILE A 209 -4.51 -34.74 28.38
N ILE A 210 -3.36 -34.03 28.32
CA ILE A 210 -2.09 -34.37 29.02
C ILE A 210 -1.28 -33.08 29.28
N GLN A 211 -0.63 -33.10 30.44
CA GLN A 211 0.00 -32.06 31.26
C GLN A 211 1.32 -31.43 30.77
N SER A 212 1.46 -30.16 31.14
CA SER A 212 2.59 -29.49 31.80
C SER A 212 3.98 -29.45 31.16
N ALA A 213 4.40 -28.23 30.80
CA ALA A 213 5.65 -27.66 31.29
C ALA A 213 5.40 -26.19 31.70
N ASN A 214 5.53 -25.94 33.01
CA ASN A 214 5.39 -24.63 33.63
C ASN A 214 6.45 -23.65 33.10
N HIS A 215 6.00 -22.59 32.43
CA HIS A 215 6.72 -21.33 32.46
C HIS A 215 5.76 -20.21 32.85
N THR A 216 5.77 -19.93 34.14
CA THR A 216 5.09 -18.80 34.75
C THR A 216 5.75 -17.51 34.24
N ARG A 217 5.05 -16.74 33.41
CA ARG A 217 5.13 -15.28 33.43
C ARG A 217 3.92 -14.66 32.72
N HIS A 218 3.20 -13.90 33.53
CA HIS A 218 2.07 -13.00 33.28
C HIS A 218 1.68 -12.74 31.83
N VAL A 219 0.46 -13.16 31.51
CA VAL A 219 -0.39 -12.56 30.48
C VAL A 219 -1.39 -11.68 31.23
N PRO A 220 -1.62 -10.41 30.84
CA PRO A 220 -2.80 -9.69 31.27
C PRO A 220 -4.02 -10.32 30.58
N ASP A 221 -5.04 -10.54 31.39
CA ASP A 221 -6.34 -11.08 31.06
C ASP A 221 -7.09 -10.09 30.15
N ALA A 222 -7.46 -10.51 28.94
CA ALA A 222 -8.35 -9.76 28.05
C ALA A 222 -9.81 -9.99 28.49
N GLY A 223 -10.10 -9.57 29.71
CA GLY A 223 -11.42 -9.25 30.21
C GLY A 223 -11.32 -7.86 30.82
N SER A 224 -11.78 -6.83 30.09
CA SER A 224 -11.83 -5.43 30.52
C SER A 224 -10.51 -4.63 30.59
N GLU A 225 -9.66 -4.69 29.56
CA GLU A 225 -8.71 -3.57 29.36
C GLU A 225 -9.38 -2.52 28.46
N ASP A 226 -9.86 -1.46 29.11
CA ASP A 226 -10.04 -0.14 28.53
C ASP A 226 -8.79 0.16 27.68
N ASN A 227 -8.87 0.03 26.34
CA ASN A 227 -7.82 0.48 25.42
C ASN A 227 -7.79 2.01 25.44
N ASN A 228 -7.36 2.55 26.56
CA ASN A 228 -7.36 3.96 26.88
C ASN A 228 -6.02 4.53 26.43
N TYR A 229 -5.74 4.44 25.12
CA TYR A 229 -4.62 5.19 24.54
C TYR A 229 -4.85 6.67 24.86
N VAL A 230 -4.02 7.18 25.76
CA VAL A 230 -4.16 8.52 26.35
C VAL A 230 -4.05 9.58 25.26
N SER A 231 -3.19 9.35 24.27
CA SER A 231 -2.98 10.23 23.12
C SER A 231 -2.96 9.45 21.80
N LEU A 232 -3.11 10.17 20.68
CA LEU A 232 -2.95 9.58 19.34
C LEU A 232 -1.50 9.15 19.10
N ALA A 233 -0.53 9.82 19.73
CA ALA A 233 0.88 9.44 19.65
C ALA A 233 1.09 8.04 20.22
N ASP A 234 0.51 7.75 21.39
CA ASP A 234 0.57 6.42 21.99
C ASP A 234 -0.11 5.35 21.12
N ALA A 235 -1.20 5.72 20.46
CA ALA A 235 -1.94 4.82 19.58
C ALA A 235 -1.17 4.44 18.30
N VAL A 236 -0.18 5.25 17.88
CA VAL A 236 0.66 4.98 16.70
C VAL A 236 2.03 4.38 17.03
N LYS A 237 2.53 4.52 18.27
CA LYS A 237 3.81 3.94 18.72
C LYS A 237 3.99 2.44 18.42
N PRO A 238 2.95 1.57 18.50
CA PRO A 238 3.10 0.16 18.14
C PRO A 238 3.53 -0.11 16.69
N TYR A 239 3.35 0.86 15.79
CA TYR A 239 3.71 0.71 14.37
C TYR A 239 5.16 1.13 14.07
N MET A 240 5.92 1.62 15.06
CA MET A 240 7.31 2.04 14.87
C MET A 240 8.16 0.95 14.22
N GLY A 241 8.95 1.31 13.21
CA GLY A 241 9.76 0.35 12.45
C GLY A 241 9.04 -0.26 11.24
N THR A 242 7.72 -0.16 11.14
CA THR A 242 6.94 -0.77 10.05
C THR A 242 7.34 -0.17 8.70
N PRO A 243 7.69 -0.97 7.68
CA PRO A 243 8.07 -0.44 6.37
C PRO A 243 6.97 0.41 5.73
N TYR A 244 7.35 1.48 5.02
CA TYR A 244 6.39 2.40 4.37
C TYR A 244 5.44 1.70 3.39
N ASN A 245 5.91 0.63 2.74
CA ASN A 245 5.08 -0.15 1.82
C ASN A 245 4.03 -1.04 2.49
N GLN A 246 3.96 -1.03 3.83
CA GLN A 246 2.91 -1.67 4.62
C GLN A 246 1.98 -0.62 5.28
N ILE A 247 2.56 0.49 5.73
CA ILE A 247 1.84 1.60 6.37
C ILE A 247 2.41 2.91 5.82
N ASP A 248 1.63 3.64 5.02
CA ASP A 248 1.97 4.99 4.60
C ASP A 248 1.58 6.03 5.66
N CYS A 249 1.90 7.30 5.42
CA CYS A 249 1.69 8.38 6.38
C CYS A 249 0.22 8.59 6.77
N TYR A 250 -0.69 8.54 5.80
CA TYR A 250 -2.13 8.63 6.06
C TYR A 250 -2.66 7.40 6.79
N GLY A 251 -2.26 6.21 6.34
CA GLY A 251 -2.64 4.93 6.95
C GLY A 251 -2.13 4.76 8.38
N LEU A 252 -1.01 5.38 8.75
CA LEU A 252 -0.53 5.45 10.13
C LEU A 252 -1.51 6.20 11.01
N VAL A 253 -1.89 7.42 10.61
CA VAL A 253 -2.83 8.26 11.36
C VAL A 253 -4.19 7.57 11.48
N VAL A 254 -4.72 7.03 10.38
CA VAL A 254 -6.01 6.30 10.38
C VAL A 254 -5.99 5.12 11.35
N ARG A 255 -4.92 4.31 11.35
CA ARG A 255 -4.77 3.19 12.30
C ARG A 255 -4.69 3.68 13.74
N GLY A 256 -3.98 4.78 14.00
CA GLY A 256 -3.96 5.43 15.31
C GLY A 256 -5.36 5.86 15.77
N LEU A 257 -6.14 6.49 14.89
CA LEU A 257 -7.53 6.89 15.19
C LEU A 257 -8.41 5.67 15.49
N MET A 258 -8.30 4.61 14.69
CA MET A 258 -9.02 3.36 14.93
C MET A 258 -8.64 2.72 16.26
N ASN A 259 -7.36 2.74 16.63
CA ASN A 259 -6.88 2.28 17.94
C ASN A 259 -7.45 3.11 19.11
N GLN A 260 -7.82 4.37 18.87
CA GLN A 260 -8.55 5.22 19.82
C GLN A 260 -10.07 5.03 19.80
N GLY A 261 -10.57 4.00 19.11
CA GLY A 261 -11.99 3.69 19.01
C GLY A 261 -12.76 4.57 18.03
N ILE A 262 -12.08 5.35 17.19
CA ILE A 262 -12.74 6.18 16.17
C ILE A 262 -13.17 5.28 15.01
N GLN A 263 -14.47 5.31 14.70
CA GLN A 263 -15.02 4.62 13.55
C GLN A 263 -14.59 5.32 12.25
N TYR A 264 -13.54 4.79 11.60
CA TYR A 264 -13.10 5.29 10.31
C TYR A 264 -13.92 4.72 9.15
N ASN A 265 -14.14 3.40 9.14
CA ASN A 265 -14.86 2.69 8.07
C ASN A 265 -16.34 2.47 8.40
N GLY A 266 -17.12 2.08 7.39
CA GLY A 266 -18.54 1.75 7.52
C GLY A 266 -19.44 2.99 7.54
N HIS A 267 -20.74 2.75 7.59
CA HIS A 267 -21.74 3.82 7.55
C HIS A 267 -21.61 4.77 8.76
N GLY A 268 -21.65 6.08 8.49
CA GLY A 268 -21.43 7.16 9.45
C GLY A 268 -19.96 7.39 9.84
N GLY A 269 -19.05 6.54 9.35
CA GLY A 269 -17.63 6.59 9.64
C GLY A 269 -16.92 7.79 9.01
N LEU A 270 -15.72 8.09 9.52
CA LEU A 270 -14.95 9.26 9.07
C LEU A 270 -14.62 9.22 7.58
N ARG A 271 -14.34 8.04 7.01
CA ARG A 271 -14.08 7.88 5.58
C ARG A 271 -15.25 8.35 4.73
N GLU A 272 -16.47 7.91 5.04
CA GLU A 272 -17.68 8.31 4.31
C GLU A 272 -17.91 9.82 4.42
N ARG A 273 -17.59 10.45 5.56
CA ARG A 273 -17.69 11.91 5.72
C ARG A 273 -16.71 12.65 4.80
N LEU A 274 -15.47 12.16 4.67
CA LEU A 274 -14.46 12.73 3.77
C LEU A 274 -14.88 12.57 2.31
N GLU A 275 -15.36 11.38 1.93
CA GLU A 275 -15.85 11.09 0.57
C GLU A 275 -17.08 11.95 0.23
N ASN A 276 -18.01 12.13 1.18
CA ASN A 276 -19.18 13.00 1.01
C ASN A 276 -18.78 14.48 0.89
N GLN A 277 -17.78 14.94 1.64
CA GLN A 277 -17.24 16.29 1.48
C GLN A 277 -16.64 16.46 0.08
N ALA A 278 -15.85 15.50 -0.40
CA ALA A 278 -15.30 15.53 -1.75
C ALA A 278 -16.39 15.60 -2.81
N ALA A 279 -17.44 14.78 -2.68
CA ALA A 279 -18.57 14.79 -3.59
C ALA A 279 -19.31 16.14 -3.61
N ARG A 280 -19.56 16.74 -2.43
CA ARG A 280 -20.19 18.09 -2.33
C ARG A 280 -19.38 19.17 -3.03
N ASP A 281 -18.06 19.05 -3.01
CA ASP A 281 -17.16 20.02 -3.62
C ASP A 281 -16.85 19.71 -5.09
N GLY A 282 -17.47 18.68 -5.67
CA GLY A 282 -17.22 18.25 -7.05
C GLY A 282 -15.79 17.70 -7.26
N ARG A 283 -15.20 17.11 -6.22
CA ARG A 283 -13.83 16.58 -6.21
C ARG A 283 -13.82 15.05 -6.22
N PRO A 284 -12.72 14.40 -6.64
CA PRO A 284 -12.54 12.95 -6.50
C PRO A 284 -12.72 12.50 -5.05
N GLY A 285 -13.33 11.33 -4.82
CA GLY A 285 -13.71 10.87 -3.47
C GLY A 285 -12.57 10.81 -2.44
N ASN A 286 -11.32 10.67 -2.91
CA ASN A 286 -10.12 10.67 -2.07
C ASN A 286 -9.48 12.05 -1.87
N ALA A 287 -10.08 13.13 -2.36
CA ALA A 287 -9.48 14.48 -2.33
C ALA A 287 -9.20 15.00 -0.91
N TYR A 288 -9.89 14.45 0.10
CA TYR A 288 -9.72 14.79 1.50
C TYR A 288 -9.04 13.69 2.33
N PHE A 289 -8.40 12.70 1.70
CA PHE A 289 -7.60 11.70 2.40
C PHE A 289 -6.22 12.27 2.76
N SER A 290 -6.24 13.28 3.62
CA SER A 290 -5.06 13.99 4.11
C SER A 290 -5.22 14.35 5.60
N GLY A 291 -4.16 14.83 6.23
CA GLY A 291 -4.23 15.32 7.61
C GLY A 291 -5.18 16.52 7.75
N GLU A 292 -5.18 17.43 6.77
CA GLU A 292 -6.10 18.58 6.74
C GLU A 292 -7.56 18.12 6.65
N GLY A 293 -7.85 17.14 5.80
CA GLY A 293 -9.20 16.59 5.67
C GLY A 293 -9.69 15.95 6.96
N LEU A 294 -8.83 15.17 7.63
CA LEU A 294 -9.12 14.56 8.93
C LEU A 294 -9.41 15.64 10.00
N VAL A 295 -8.56 16.67 10.09
CA VAL A 295 -8.74 17.77 11.04
C VAL A 295 -10.03 18.54 10.76
N GLU A 296 -10.35 18.79 9.49
CA GLU A 296 -11.57 19.53 9.12
C GLU A 296 -12.85 18.77 9.52
N GLN A 297 -12.92 17.47 9.21
CA GLN A 297 -14.13 16.66 9.43
C GLN A 297 -14.27 16.13 10.87
N ALA A 298 -13.16 15.83 11.54
CA ALA A 298 -13.16 15.15 12.85
C ALA A 298 -12.50 15.95 13.97
N GLY A 299 -11.88 17.09 13.66
CA GLY A 299 -11.04 17.80 14.60
C GLY A 299 -11.38 19.26 14.82
N ILE A 300 -10.55 19.88 15.65
CA ILE A 300 -10.44 21.30 15.86
C ILE A 300 -9.11 21.72 15.25
N LYS A 301 -9.17 22.65 14.29
CA LYS A 301 -8.00 23.26 13.70
C LYS A 301 -7.38 24.22 14.70
N VAL A 302 -6.15 23.94 15.12
CA VAL A 302 -5.41 24.73 16.11
C VAL A 302 -4.52 25.76 15.41
N TYR A 303 -3.93 25.37 14.29
CA TYR A 303 -3.06 26.21 13.49
C TYR A 303 -3.21 25.88 12.01
N SER A 304 -3.13 26.90 11.16
CA SER A 304 -3.12 26.74 9.70
C SER A 304 -2.50 27.97 9.05
N LYS A 305 -1.32 27.82 8.43
CA LYS A 305 -0.61 28.94 7.77
C LYS A 305 -0.08 28.53 6.41
N SER A 306 -0.43 29.32 5.38
CA SER A 306 0.04 29.13 4.00
C SER A 306 1.15 30.12 3.70
N ILE A 307 2.33 29.59 3.36
CA ILE A 307 3.53 30.34 3.02
C ILE A 307 3.71 30.27 1.51
N LYS A 308 3.43 31.38 0.81
CA LYS A 308 3.39 31.38 -0.66
C LYS A 308 4.78 31.34 -1.30
N ASN A 309 5.75 32.01 -0.71
CA ASN A 309 7.10 32.18 -1.25
C ASN A 309 8.12 31.95 -0.13
N ILE A 310 8.99 30.96 -0.29
CA ILE A 310 10.06 30.65 0.67
C ILE A 310 11.39 30.97 -0.02
N SER A 311 12.02 32.08 0.40
CA SER A 311 13.33 32.50 -0.11
C SER A 311 14.49 32.02 0.78
N ASN A 312 14.26 31.87 2.08
CA ASN A 312 15.22 31.37 3.05
C ASN A 312 14.56 30.25 3.89
N PRO A 313 14.73 28.97 3.50
CA PRO A 313 14.08 27.85 4.17
C PRO A 313 14.33 27.78 5.66
N ASP A 314 15.57 27.97 6.11
CA ASP A 314 15.93 27.85 7.52
C ASP A 314 15.23 28.93 8.36
N SER A 315 15.26 30.19 7.91
CA SER A 315 14.59 31.29 8.61
C SER A 315 13.07 31.13 8.62
N THR A 316 12.47 30.62 7.53
CA THR A 316 11.04 30.34 7.48
C THR A 316 10.67 29.17 8.39
N ALA A 317 11.50 28.13 8.47
CA ALA A 317 11.31 27.01 9.37
C ALA A 317 11.38 27.43 10.84
N ASP A 318 12.33 28.29 11.20
CA ASP A 318 12.44 28.87 12.55
C ASP A 318 11.20 29.69 12.93
N GLU A 319 10.68 30.50 12.00
CA GLU A 319 9.44 31.27 12.19
C GLU A 319 8.23 30.35 12.42
N ILE A 320 8.01 29.38 11.53
CA ILE A 320 6.93 28.40 11.65
C ILE A 320 7.06 27.65 12.97
N TYR A 321 8.23 27.12 13.29
CA TYR A 321 8.44 26.32 14.49
C TYR A 321 8.19 27.15 15.77
N SER A 322 8.62 28.42 15.80
CA SER A 322 8.36 29.34 16.92
C SER A 322 6.87 29.62 17.11
N GLU A 323 6.10 29.70 16.03
CA GLU A 323 4.63 29.83 16.09
C GLU A 323 3.94 28.54 16.52
N LEU A 324 4.44 27.38 16.08
CA LEU A 324 3.88 26.08 16.44
C LEU A 324 4.11 25.74 17.90
N MET A 325 5.33 25.94 18.41
CA MET A 325 5.79 25.50 19.73
C MET A 325 4.82 25.77 20.89
N PRO A 326 4.24 26.98 21.08
CA PRO A 326 3.29 27.23 22.17
C PRO A 326 1.92 26.53 21.99
N LEU A 327 1.63 26.02 20.80
CA LEU A 327 0.37 25.37 20.44
C LEU A 327 0.45 23.84 20.46
N LEU A 328 1.67 23.28 20.43
CA LEU A 328 1.89 21.84 20.34
C LEU A 328 1.36 21.10 21.57
N ARG A 329 0.69 19.98 21.31
CA ARG A 329 0.33 18.97 22.30
C ARG A 329 0.56 17.60 21.69
N GLU A 330 0.97 16.65 22.51
CA GLU A 330 1.12 15.27 22.09
C GLU A 330 -0.22 14.70 21.58
N GLY A 331 -0.16 13.95 20.49
CA GLY A 331 -1.31 13.36 19.82
C GLY A 331 -2.05 14.29 18.84
N MET A 332 -1.55 15.51 18.57
CA MET A 332 -2.09 16.33 17.49
C MET A 332 -1.69 15.77 16.12
N ILE A 333 -2.58 15.92 15.14
CA ILE A 333 -2.27 15.66 13.73
C ILE A 333 -1.56 16.89 13.19
N LEU A 334 -0.38 16.68 12.61
CA LEU A 334 0.35 17.69 11.84
C LEU A 334 0.41 17.25 10.37
N SER A 335 0.04 18.16 9.50
CA SER A 335 0.01 17.97 8.05
C SER A 335 0.81 19.06 7.36
N PHE A 336 1.62 18.63 6.39
CA PHE A 336 2.32 19.49 5.46
C PHE A 336 1.80 19.21 4.06
N SER A 337 1.50 20.25 3.29
CA SER A 337 1.06 20.10 1.91
C SER A 337 1.62 21.19 0.99
N THR A 338 1.90 20.78 -0.23
CA THR A 338 2.14 21.63 -1.40
C THR A 338 1.15 21.20 -2.49
N PRO A 339 1.03 21.93 -3.62
CA PRO A 339 0.15 21.50 -4.71
C PRO A 339 0.45 20.10 -5.26
N THR A 340 1.69 19.62 -5.13
CA THR A 340 2.11 18.34 -5.71
C THR A 340 2.45 17.26 -4.69
N ARG A 341 2.50 17.59 -3.39
CA ARG A 341 2.87 16.65 -2.33
C ARG A 341 2.10 16.92 -1.04
N GLY A 342 1.93 15.88 -0.24
CA GLY A 342 1.39 15.99 1.10
C GLY A 342 2.00 14.95 2.01
N HIS A 343 1.99 15.23 3.30
CA HIS A 343 2.45 14.32 4.33
C HIS A 343 1.74 14.62 5.63
N THR A 344 1.49 13.56 6.41
CA THR A 344 0.77 13.68 7.67
C THR A 344 1.34 12.72 8.70
N GLY A 345 1.20 13.09 9.95
CA GLY A 345 1.77 12.36 11.07
C GLY A 345 1.26 12.94 12.37
N VAL A 346 1.85 12.49 13.47
CA VAL A 346 1.38 12.76 14.81
C VAL A 346 2.49 13.45 15.59
N VAL A 347 2.15 14.56 16.24
CA VAL A 347 3.04 15.26 17.18
C VAL A 347 3.24 14.39 18.42
N SER A 348 4.48 14.15 18.83
CA SER A 348 4.83 13.52 20.10
C SER A 348 5.94 14.32 20.80
N GLN A 349 6.39 13.83 21.96
CA GLN A 349 7.43 14.49 22.74
C GLN A 349 8.34 13.43 23.37
N GLN A 350 9.66 13.59 23.22
CA GLN A 350 10.67 12.77 23.88
C GLN A 350 11.69 13.66 24.56
N ASP A 351 12.04 13.38 25.82
CA ASP A 351 13.08 14.11 26.56
C ASP A 351 12.95 15.65 26.51
N SER A 352 11.71 16.15 26.49
CA SER A 352 11.33 17.57 26.33
C SER A 352 11.47 18.16 24.93
N GLU A 353 11.93 17.39 23.95
CA GLU A 353 11.98 17.76 22.54
C GLU A 353 10.66 17.38 21.84
N TRP A 354 10.13 18.29 21.02
CA TRP A 354 8.96 18.00 20.19
C TRP A 354 9.37 17.16 18.98
N THR A 355 8.60 16.11 18.74
CA THR A 355 8.90 15.09 17.75
C THR A 355 7.71 14.87 16.83
N TYR A 356 7.96 14.16 15.73
CA TYR A 356 6.96 13.89 14.71
C TYR A 356 7.00 12.42 14.30
N ILE A 357 5.97 11.67 14.72
CA ILE A 357 5.79 10.28 14.33
C ILE A 357 5.11 10.26 12.97
N ASN A 358 5.80 9.75 11.95
CA ASN A 358 5.27 9.64 10.59
C ASN A 358 5.72 8.35 9.91
N SER A 359 5.20 8.10 8.70
CA SER A 359 5.74 7.07 7.83
C SER A 359 6.25 7.68 6.53
N GLY A 360 7.55 7.56 6.29
CA GLY A 360 8.20 8.25 5.19
C GLY A 360 9.63 7.78 5.01
N VAL A 361 10.45 8.62 4.38
CA VAL A 361 11.91 8.50 4.46
C VAL A 361 12.29 9.15 5.78
N ILE A 362 12.75 8.36 6.74
CA ILE A 362 13.14 8.85 8.06
C ILE A 362 14.61 9.25 7.99
N ASP A 363 14.89 10.55 7.96
CA ASP A 363 16.23 11.13 7.81
C ASP A 363 16.69 11.94 9.03
N HIS A 364 15.80 12.22 9.97
CA HIS A 364 16.10 12.85 11.27
C HIS A 364 15.65 11.99 12.46
N ASP A 365 15.91 10.68 12.39
CA ASP A 365 15.55 9.70 13.42
C ASP A 365 16.15 10.04 14.80
N ILE A 366 15.30 10.12 15.81
CA ILE A 366 15.72 10.33 17.21
C ILE A 366 16.57 9.16 17.72
N SER A 367 16.32 7.94 17.21
CA SER A 367 17.04 6.73 17.61
C SER A 367 18.41 6.57 16.93
N ARG A 368 18.89 7.58 16.18
CA ARG A 368 20.16 7.58 15.43
C ARG A 368 20.33 6.36 14.50
N GLY A 369 19.23 5.92 13.90
CA GLY A 369 19.21 4.83 12.93
C GLY A 369 19.73 5.24 11.54
N THR A 370 19.92 4.25 10.67
CA THR A 370 20.17 4.48 9.25
C THR A 370 18.91 5.00 8.57
N VAL A 371 19.07 5.96 7.63
CA VAL A 371 17.99 6.48 6.79
C VAL A 371 17.22 5.32 6.15
N SER A 372 15.92 5.24 6.40
CA SER A 372 15.10 4.12 5.96
C SER A 372 13.66 4.54 5.71
N LYS A 373 12.98 3.85 4.78
CA LYS A 373 11.59 4.16 4.42
C LYS A 373 10.60 3.36 5.27
N ARG A 374 10.16 3.93 6.40
CA ARG A 374 9.37 3.24 7.44
C ARG A 374 8.58 4.22 8.30
N VAL A 375 7.79 3.68 9.22
CA VAL A 375 7.29 4.41 10.39
C VAL A 375 8.46 4.70 11.31
N GLY A 376 8.64 5.97 11.64
CA GLY A 376 9.67 6.46 12.52
C GLY A 376 9.25 7.74 13.22
N GLU A 377 10.11 8.23 14.09
CA GLU A 377 9.90 9.45 14.85
C GLU A 377 11.11 10.35 14.67
N GLU A 378 10.82 11.59 14.28
CA GLU A 378 11.82 12.54 13.84
C GLU A 378 11.77 13.81 14.67
N VAL A 379 12.90 14.53 14.72
CA VAL A 379 12.94 15.85 15.33
C VAL A 379 12.01 16.79 14.54
N LEU A 380 10.96 17.30 15.20
CA LEU A 380 9.91 18.06 14.53
C LEU A 380 10.45 19.30 13.82
N LYS A 381 11.38 20.02 14.47
CA LYS A 381 12.00 21.22 13.88
C LYS A 381 12.74 20.91 12.57
N ALA A 382 13.45 19.79 12.53
CA ALA A 382 14.16 19.36 11.33
C ALA A 382 13.18 19.01 10.21
N GLU A 383 12.07 18.33 10.54
CA GLU A 383 11.04 18.01 9.55
C GLU A 383 10.34 19.26 9.00
N VAL A 384 10.04 20.26 9.84
CA VAL A 384 9.53 21.56 9.37
C VAL A 384 10.50 22.18 8.35
N ASN A 385 11.81 22.11 8.61
CA ASN A 385 12.82 22.61 7.68
C ASN A 385 12.85 21.82 6.36
N ASN A 386 12.77 20.49 6.41
CA ASN A 386 12.68 19.64 5.22
C ASN A 386 11.54 20.09 4.29
N TRP A 387 10.37 20.42 4.84
CA TRP A 387 9.23 20.91 4.07
C TRP A 387 9.43 22.32 3.51
N CYS A 388 10.07 23.22 4.25
CA CYS A 388 10.46 24.54 3.74
C CYS A 388 11.44 24.42 2.56
N VAL A 389 12.47 23.56 2.67
CA VAL A 389 13.44 23.29 1.61
C VAL A 389 12.75 22.70 0.38
N LEU A 390 11.87 21.72 0.58
CA LEU A 390 11.12 21.08 -0.49
C LEU A 390 10.24 22.08 -1.26
N ALA A 391 9.46 22.89 -0.54
CA ALA A 391 8.58 23.88 -1.12
C ALA A 391 9.35 25.00 -1.84
N ALA A 392 10.44 25.50 -1.24
CA ALA A 392 11.32 26.48 -1.88
C ALA A 392 11.94 25.95 -3.17
N GLY A 393 12.48 24.72 -3.14
CA GLY A 393 13.09 24.06 -4.31
C GLY A 393 12.11 23.85 -5.46
N ARG A 394 10.82 23.66 -5.14
CA ARG A 394 9.73 23.50 -6.12
C ARG A 394 9.03 24.80 -6.51
N ARG A 395 9.33 25.91 -5.82
CA ARG A 395 8.60 27.19 -5.94
C ARG A 395 7.10 27.01 -5.74
N GLU A 396 6.75 26.16 -4.78
CA GLU A 396 5.38 25.86 -4.41
C GLU A 396 5.02 26.50 -3.07
N PRO A 397 3.76 26.92 -2.87
CA PRO A 397 3.32 27.32 -1.55
C PRO A 397 3.36 26.13 -0.59
N LEU A 398 3.82 26.36 0.64
CA LEU A 398 3.73 25.39 1.74
C LEU A 398 2.51 25.69 2.60
N MET A 399 1.71 24.68 2.88
CA MET A 399 0.61 24.71 3.83
C MET A 399 0.99 23.85 5.03
N VAL A 400 0.93 24.45 6.22
CA VAL A 400 1.15 23.75 7.49
C VAL A 400 -0.14 23.79 8.30
N THR A 401 -0.64 22.63 8.70
CA THR A 401 -1.88 22.50 9.48
C THR A 401 -1.65 21.65 10.71
N ILE A 402 -2.06 22.14 11.88
CA ILE A 402 -2.15 21.35 13.12
C ILE A 402 -3.59 21.30 13.57
N GLY A 403 -4.04 20.11 13.95
CA GLY A 403 -5.34 19.93 14.58
C GLY A 403 -5.37 18.82 15.60
N GLN A 404 -6.35 18.92 16.49
CA GLN A 404 -6.64 17.92 17.48
C GLN A 404 -7.98 17.27 17.13
N ILE A 405 -8.07 15.95 17.24
CA ILE A 405 -9.35 15.26 17.04
C ILE A 405 -10.32 15.61 18.16
N ASP A 406 -11.55 15.94 17.78
CA ASP A 406 -12.65 16.24 18.68
C ASP A 406 -13.67 15.10 18.62
N ARG A 407 -13.68 14.28 19.66
CA ARG A 407 -14.61 13.15 19.78
C ARG A 407 -16.07 13.60 19.74
N ASN A 408 -16.39 14.83 20.14
CA ASN A 408 -17.76 15.34 20.10
C ASN A 408 -18.25 15.59 18.67
N LYS A 409 -17.38 16.07 17.76
CA LYS A 409 -17.71 16.18 16.32
C LYS A 409 -17.97 14.82 15.68
N LEU A 410 -17.30 13.78 16.17
CA LEU A 410 -17.51 12.42 15.71
C LEU A 410 -18.85 11.84 16.20
N LEU A 411 -19.23 12.13 17.45
CA LEU A 411 -20.48 11.67 18.08
C LEU A 411 -21.74 12.49 17.67
N GLY A 412 -21.57 13.77 17.36
CA GLY A 412 -22.67 14.70 17.07
C GLY A 412 -23.50 14.37 15.81
N SER A 413 -22.99 13.53 14.90
CA SER A 413 -23.75 13.08 13.72
C SER A 413 -24.70 11.91 14.00
N VAL A 414 -24.58 11.23 15.15
CA VAL A 414 -25.45 10.09 15.50
C VAL A 414 -26.76 10.55 16.14
N ARG A 415 -26.74 11.63 16.94
CA ARG A 415 -27.92 12.05 17.73
C ARG A 415 -28.98 12.88 16.98
N LEU A 416 -28.70 13.38 15.78
CA LEU A 416 -29.67 14.19 15.02
C LEU A 416 -30.67 13.35 14.20
N LYS A 417 -30.52 12.02 14.15
CA LYS A 417 -31.45 11.12 13.43
C LYS A 417 -32.47 10.41 14.33
N GLU A 418 -32.43 10.62 15.65
CA GLU A 418 -33.38 10.01 16.60
C GLU A 418 -34.44 10.99 17.15
N ILE A 419 -34.50 12.22 16.62
CA ILE A 419 -35.46 13.27 17.09
C ILE A 419 -36.33 13.81 15.94
N ILE A 420 -36.55 13.06 14.86
CA ILE A 420 -37.56 13.44 13.83
C ILE A 420 -38.49 12.26 13.57
#